data_AF-A0A931AXL8-F1
#
_entry.id   AF-A0A931AXL8-F1
#
_cell.length_a   1.000
_cell.length_b   1.000
_cell.length_c   1.000
_cell.angle_alpha   90.00
_cell.angle_beta   90.00
_cell.angle_gamma   90.00
#
_symmetry.space_group_name_H-M   'P 1'
#
loop_
_entity.id
_entity.type
_entity.pdbx_description
1 polymer ?
#
loop_
_entity_poly.entity_id
_entity_poly.type
_entity_poly.pdbx_seq_one_letter_code
_entity_poly.pdbx_strand_id
1 'polypeptide(L)'
;MNYHIEVRKEYVSLMVKLVILISSVCLFFIPEVVFSETKKQEKVFSYYMPGLKKEDEVTVELYDANFGKLADKKITIEGKTMNIKKEKDSVQIISKYDAKYDLLLTIARVSENKTWQISDSYLIVNEKNTVSDDFDSKKILLNKVDTDYVSPYHRLRAVSNIDGDDPDSNGFTGGWHTFDNKRNSPTSKMESYQLFLDDKEYKKDGLYEADTVKIVTTNLVQGTNTKKVDGTGRAILREKIIYTIVDGNINVEVELSPLEDVTLDDYYFLQASTNNYNNGIIPVGDPLYPNEIKNFSQDIFGSNKEKSNCSKLILSDAANYLIMGLDPTYGIGNYEYNKNNSIWFYKQYVKLYFNLIAKEDSPLYVKKGTVLKARGYYQF
;
A
#
# COMPACT_ATOMS: atom_id res chain seq x y z
N MET A 1 19.68 5.53 8.10
CA MET A 1 18.72 5.78 9.17
C MET A 1 18.91 7.22 9.63
N ASN A 2 17.84 8.00 9.70
CA ASN A 2 17.93 9.45 9.97
C ASN A 2 17.33 9.69 11.36
N TYR A 3 18.09 10.25 12.29
CA TYR A 3 17.59 10.57 13.63
C TYR A 3 17.52 12.08 13.81
N HIS A 4 16.33 12.57 14.17
CA HIS A 4 16.07 13.97 14.49
C HIS A 4 16.23 14.17 16.00
N ILE A 5 17.20 14.98 16.42
CA ILE A 5 17.47 15.23 17.83
C ILE A 5 17.23 16.71 18.11
N GLU A 6 16.15 17.01 18.83
CA GLU A 6 15.76 18.38 19.18
C GLU A 6 16.25 18.72 20.60
N VAL A 7 16.99 19.82 20.74
CA VAL A 7 17.44 20.35 22.03
C VAL A 7 17.10 21.84 22.12
N ARG A 8 16.33 22.24 23.14
CA ARG A 8 15.87 23.63 23.35
C ARG A 8 16.51 24.22 24.61
N LYS A 9 17.21 25.37 24.49
CA LYS A 9 17.64 26.21 25.63
C LYS A 9 18.02 27.63 25.19
N GLU A 10 17.89 28.60 26.11
CA GLU A 10 18.33 30.00 25.94
C GLU A 10 19.86 30.15 26.20
N TYR A 11 20.55 30.99 25.42
CA TYR A 11 22.01 31.03 25.21
C TYR A 11 22.88 31.60 26.34
N VAL A 12 24.15 31.13 26.43
CA VAL A 12 25.40 31.85 26.05
C VAL A 12 26.41 30.79 25.56
N SER A 13 27.08 31.00 24.41
CA SER A 13 28.14 30.18 23.77
C SER A 13 28.13 28.66 24.06
N LEU A 14 27.54 27.87 23.16
CA LEU A 14 27.51 26.40 23.25
C LEU A 14 28.51 25.74 22.30
N MET A 15 29.29 24.79 22.81
CA MET A 15 29.92 23.74 22.01
C MET A 15 29.05 22.47 22.08
N VAL A 16 28.67 21.91 20.93
CA VAL A 16 27.92 20.64 20.86
C VAL A 16 28.93 19.51 20.68
N LYS A 17 28.92 18.51 21.57
CA LYS A 17 29.79 17.34 21.48
C LYS A 17 28.92 16.09 21.35
N LEU A 18 29.02 15.41 20.21
CA LEU A 18 28.39 14.11 20.04
C LEU A 18 29.35 13.05 20.59
N VAL A 19 28.93 12.33 21.64
CA VAL A 19 29.72 11.24 22.22
C VAL A 19 29.04 9.92 21.87
N ILE A 20 29.76 9.07 21.14
CA ILE A 20 29.26 7.76 20.70
C ILE A 20 30.13 6.73 21.39
N LEU A 21 29.53 5.94 22.26
CA LEU A 21 30.20 4.82 22.90
C LEU A 21 29.97 3.59 22.03
N ILE A 22 30.75 3.48 20.96
CA ILE A 22 30.93 2.21 20.26
C ILE A 22 31.84 1.35 21.14
N SER A 23 31.60 0.04 21.22
CA SER A 23 32.36 -0.93 22.01
C SER A 23 33.88 -1.06 21.69
N SER A 24 34.47 -0.08 21.01
CA SER A 24 35.87 0.32 21.08
C SER A 24 35.94 1.82 20.78
N VAL A 25 36.50 2.59 21.73
CA VAL A 25 36.46 4.05 21.84
C VAL A 25 36.85 4.76 20.53
N CYS A 26 35.89 5.44 19.90
CA CYS A 26 36.16 6.47 18.89
C CYS A 26 35.52 7.78 19.34
N LEU A 27 36.35 8.75 19.77
CA LEU A 27 35.92 10.13 19.94
C LEU A 27 36.04 10.85 18.59
N PHE A 28 34.92 11.36 18.09
CA PHE A 28 34.93 12.31 16.97
C PHE A 28 34.81 13.73 17.52
N PHE A 29 35.75 14.59 17.16
CA PHE A 29 35.71 16.03 17.44
C PHE A 29 35.11 16.75 16.23
N ILE A 30 34.03 17.50 16.46
CA ILE A 30 33.48 18.42 15.45
C ILE A 30 34.17 19.78 15.66
N PRO A 31 34.63 20.46 14.60
CA PRO A 31 35.20 21.80 14.73
C PRO A 31 34.15 22.80 15.26
N GLU A 32 34.67 23.79 15.96
CA GLU A 32 33.97 24.92 16.58
C GLU A 32 32.87 25.51 15.68
N VAL A 33 31.61 25.48 16.14
CA VAL A 33 30.55 26.31 15.55
C VAL A 33 30.39 27.53 16.46
N VAL A 34 31.17 28.59 16.17
CA VAL A 34 31.09 29.86 16.89
C VAL A 34 29.86 30.63 16.41
N PHE A 35 28.89 30.87 17.31
CA PHE A 35 27.76 31.76 17.04
C PHE A 35 27.92 33.07 17.79
N SER A 36 28.05 34.19 17.08
CA SER A 36 27.97 35.54 17.67
C SER A 36 26.51 35.96 17.85
N GLU A 37 26.18 36.51 19.02
CA GLU A 37 24.82 36.92 19.40
C GLU A 37 24.25 38.07 18.58
N THR A 38 22.93 38.03 18.34
CA THR A 38 21.99 39.08 18.80
C THR A 38 20.55 38.65 18.44
N LYS A 39 19.81 38.12 19.43
CA LYS A 39 18.34 37.89 19.54
C LYS A 39 17.95 36.45 19.91
N LYS A 40 17.00 36.34 20.85
CA LYS A 40 16.29 35.12 21.24
C LYS A 40 15.60 34.48 20.02
N GLN A 41 16.24 33.48 19.43
CA GLN A 41 15.62 32.55 18.50
C GLN A 41 15.94 31.14 18.99
N GLU A 42 14.91 30.30 19.11
CA GLU A 42 15.08 28.85 19.19
C GLU A 42 15.90 28.43 17.96
N LYS A 43 17.13 27.94 18.16
CA LYS A 43 17.89 27.34 17.07
C LYS A 43 17.79 25.84 17.19
N VAL A 44 17.22 25.23 16.17
CA VAL A 44 17.28 23.79 15.94
C VAL A 44 18.55 23.52 15.17
N PHE A 45 19.33 22.51 15.59
CA PHE A 45 20.45 22.00 14.80
C PHE A 45 20.13 20.57 14.37
N SER A 46 20.54 20.21 13.16
CA SER A 46 20.41 18.86 12.61
C SER A 46 21.79 18.33 12.31
N TYR A 47 22.05 17.08 12.68
CA TYR A 47 23.31 16.41 12.42
C TYR A 47 23.06 15.05 11.78
N TYR A 48 23.94 14.67 10.85
CA TYR A 48 23.85 13.43 10.10
C TYR A 48 25.03 12.53 10.44
N MET A 49 24.74 11.29 10.83
CA MET A 49 25.78 10.28 11.03
C MET A 49 25.38 8.96 10.38
N PRO A 50 26.07 8.56 9.30
CA PRO A 50 25.78 7.29 8.64
C PRO A 50 26.28 6.11 9.49
N GLY A 51 25.57 4.99 9.43
CA GLY A 51 26.06 3.70 9.94
C GLY A 51 25.71 3.34 11.39
N LEU A 52 24.89 4.14 12.08
CA LEU A 52 24.36 3.78 13.39
C LEU A 52 23.44 2.55 13.32
N LYS A 53 23.58 1.67 14.31
CA LYS A 53 22.81 0.44 14.51
C LYS A 53 21.99 0.50 15.80
N LYS A 54 20.94 -0.30 15.90
CA LYS A 54 20.05 -0.34 17.07
C LYS A 54 20.79 -0.59 18.38
N GLU A 55 21.88 -1.34 18.33
CA GLU A 55 22.69 -1.69 19.48
C GLU A 55 23.63 -0.56 19.92
N ASP A 56 23.77 0.50 19.12
CA ASP A 56 24.65 1.62 19.42
C ASP A 56 24.04 2.49 20.53
N GLU A 57 24.81 2.73 21.58
CA GLU A 57 24.46 3.70 22.61
C GLU A 57 24.87 5.10 22.15
N VAL A 58 23.88 5.89 21.73
CA VAL A 58 24.09 7.27 21.28
C VAL A 58 23.67 8.23 22.38
N THR A 59 24.59 9.13 22.77
CA THR A 59 24.29 10.23 23.68
C THR A 59 24.68 11.55 23.03
N VAL A 60 23.75 12.50 22.99
CA VAL A 60 24.08 13.88 22.62
C VAL A 60 24.45 14.63 23.87
N GLU A 61 25.61 15.26 23.90
CA GLU A 61 26.08 16.07 25.01
C GLU A 61 26.28 17.53 24.58
N LEU A 62 25.85 18.45 25.43
CA LEU A 62 26.02 19.89 25.24
C LEU A 62 27.03 20.41 26.24
N TYR A 63 27.90 21.31 25.81
CA TYR A 63 28.96 21.91 26.62
C TYR A 63 28.94 23.44 26.48
N ASP A 64 29.41 24.14 27.51
CA ASP A 64 29.70 25.57 27.45
C ASP A 64 31.06 25.85 26.81
N ALA A 65 31.39 27.13 26.66
CA ALA A 65 32.67 27.60 26.11
C ALA A 65 33.92 27.15 26.92
N ASN A 66 33.73 26.75 28.18
CA ASN A 66 34.80 26.27 29.06
C ASN A 66 34.84 24.74 29.15
N PHE A 67 34.14 24.02 28.25
CA PHE A 67 33.98 22.57 28.26
C PHE A 67 33.29 22.03 29.52
N GLY A 68 32.50 22.85 30.22
CA GLY A 68 31.55 22.40 31.23
C GLY A 68 30.32 21.76 30.58
N LYS A 69 30.00 20.50 30.93
CA LYS A 69 28.82 19.80 30.39
C LYS A 69 27.53 20.47 30.89
N LEU A 70 26.70 20.93 29.96
CA LEU A 70 25.45 21.65 30.21
C LEU A 70 24.21 20.75 30.18
N ALA A 71 24.23 19.69 29.36
CA ALA A 71 23.15 18.72 29.23
C ALA A 71 23.64 17.46 28.53
N ASP A 72 22.91 16.36 28.71
CA ASP A 72 22.94 15.23 27.80
C ASP A 72 21.54 14.72 27.48
N LYS A 73 21.45 13.91 26.43
CA LYS A 73 20.25 13.15 26.10
C LYS A 73 20.66 11.83 25.46
N LYS A 74 20.27 10.71 26.08
CA LYS A 74 20.37 9.40 25.44
C LYS A 74 19.39 9.33 24.27
N ILE A 75 19.87 8.89 23.12
CA ILE A 75 19.11 8.72 21.89
C ILE A 75 18.97 7.23 21.63
N THR A 76 17.73 6.78 21.54
CA THR A 76 17.44 5.41 21.12
C THR A 76 17.54 5.34 19.60
N ILE A 77 18.41 4.47 19.11
CA ILE A 77 18.48 4.13 17.70
C ILE A 77 17.42 3.08 17.44
N GLU A 78 16.28 3.50 16.89
CA GLU A 78 15.20 2.58 16.55
C GLU A 78 15.64 1.67 15.41
N GLY A 79 15.43 0.36 15.53
CA GLY A 79 15.72 -0.59 14.44
C GLY A 79 14.70 -0.46 13.31
N LYS A 80 15.00 -1.07 12.16
CA LYS A 80 14.10 -1.04 11.01
C LYS A 80 12.76 -1.64 11.38
N THR A 81 11.68 -1.06 10.87
CA THR A 81 10.33 -1.48 11.26
C THR A 81 9.84 -2.72 10.51
N MET A 82 10.58 -3.16 9.48
CA MET A 82 10.23 -4.34 8.69
C MET A 82 11.43 -5.18 8.29
N ASN A 83 11.22 -6.50 8.28
CA ASN A 83 12.10 -7.48 7.63
C ASN A 83 11.47 -7.89 6.30
N ILE A 84 12.28 -8.01 5.25
CA ILE A 84 11.83 -8.27 3.88
C ILE A 84 12.57 -9.46 3.29
N LYS A 85 11.84 -10.42 2.73
CA LYS A 85 12.36 -11.49 1.88
C LYS A 85 11.87 -11.27 0.46
N LYS A 86 12.79 -10.93 -0.44
CA LYS A 86 12.53 -10.83 -1.87
C LYS A 86 12.94 -12.13 -2.55
N GLU A 87 12.00 -12.72 -3.28
CA GLU A 87 12.25 -13.82 -4.20
C GLU A 87 11.83 -13.40 -5.63
N LYS A 88 12.06 -14.27 -6.60
CA LYS A 88 11.74 -14.02 -8.02
C LYS A 88 10.30 -13.54 -8.25
N ASP A 89 9.34 -14.21 -7.62
CA ASP A 89 7.91 -14.02 -7.87
C ASP A 89 7.14 -13.60 -6.59
N SER A 90 7.85 -13.24 -5.51
CA SER A 90 7.26 -12.82 -4.23
C SER A 90 8.11 -11.77 -3.50
N VAL A 91 7.44 -10.91 -2.72
CA VAL A 91 8.03 -10.05 -1.70
C VAL A 91 7.24 -10.28 -0.43
N GLN A 92 7.89 -10.89 0.55
CA GLN A 92 7.36 -11.11 1.88
C GLN A 92 7.89 -10.03 2.83
N ILE A 93 7.01 -9.48 3.65
CA ILE A 93 7.30 -8.35 4.54
C ILE A 93 6.77 -8.70 5.92
N ILE A 94 7.63 -8.77 6.93
CA ILE A 94 7.25 -8.95 8.33
C ILE A 94 7.28 -7.59 9.02
N SER A 95 6.22 -7.23 9.73
CA SER A 95 6.10 -6.03 10.57
C SER A 95 5.44 -6.38 11.91
N LYS A 96 5.49 -5.51 12.92
CA LYS A 96 4.68 -5.70 14.13
C LYS A 96 3.18 -5.67 13.78
N TYR A 97 2.40 -6.56 14.41
CA TYR A 97 0.93 -6.53 14.36
C TYR A 97 0.37 -6.07 15.72
N ASP A 98 0.71 -6.80 16.78
CA ASP A 98 0.37 -6.45 18.16
C ASP A 98 1.48 -6.90 19.12
N ALA A 99 1.18 -6.97 20.42
CA ALA A 99 2.12 -7.39 21.44
C ALA A 99 2.52 -8.88 21.35
N LYS A 100 1.73 -9.72 20.68
CA LYS A 100 1.90 -11.17 20.60
C LYS A 100 2.28 -11.65 19.20
N TYR A 101 1.94 -10.90 18.18
CA TYR A 101 2.07 -11.30 16.78
C TYR A 101 2.81 -10.25 15.95
N ASP A 102 3.48 -10.77 14.93
CA ASP A 102 3.92 -10.01 13.77
C ASP A 102 3.01 -10.34 12.58
N LEU A 103 2.84 -9.36 11.70
CA LEU A 103 2.14 -9.50 10.44
C LEU A 103 3.15 -9.89 9.36
N LEU A 104 2.91 -10.98 8.64
CA LEU A 104 3.58 -11.32 7.41
C LEU A 104 2.66 -10.99 6.23
N LEU A 105 2.98 -9.92 5.51
CA LEU A 105 2.35 -9.55 4.24
C LEU A 105 3.10 -10.15 3.05
N THR A 106 2.36 -10.56 2.02
CA THR A 106 2.96 -11.01 0.76
C THR A 106 2.40 -10.21 -0.41
N ILE A 107 3.29 -9.64 -1.23
CA ILE A 107 2.97 -9.17 -2.59
C ILE A 107 3.62 -10.14 -3.55
N ALA A 108 2.87 -10.76 -4.45
CA ALA A 108 3.37 -11.85 -5.31
C ALA A 108 2.77 -11.83 -6.71
N ARG A 109 3.38 -12.58 -7.63
CA ARG A 109 2.81 -12.86 -8.95
C ARG A 109 1.74 -13.92 -8.83
N VAL A 110 0.48 -13.49 -8.87
CA VAL A 110 -0.69 -14.34 -8.66
C VAL A 110 -1.63 -14.30 -9.88
N SER A 111 -2.68 -15.11 -9.83
CA SER A 111 -3.65 -15.34 -10.90
C SER A 111 -3.05 -15.91 -12.19
N GLU A 112 -3.89 -16.22 -13.17
CA GLU A 112 -3.44 -16.66 -14.50
C GLU A 112 -2.70 -15.53 -15.26
N ASN A 113 -2.95 -14.27 -14.90
CA ASN A 113 -2.25 -13.12 -15.49
C ASN A 113 -0.81 -12.97 -14.97
N LYS A 114 -0.46 -13.60 -13.83
CA LYS A 114 0.88 -13.58 -13.22
C LYS A 114 1.44 -12.15 -13.03
N THR A 115 0.56 -11.22 -12.64
CA THR A 115 0.91 -9.84 -12.30
C THR A 115 1.16 -9.70 -10.80
N TRP A 116 1.96 -8.72 -10.38
CA TRP A 116 2.24 -8.47 -8.96
C TRP A 116 1.02 -7.87 -8.28
N GLN A 117 0.48 -8.56 -7.28
CA GLN A 117 -0.70 -8.13 -6.53
C GLN A 117 -0.54 -8.47 -5.04
N ILE A 118 -1.42 -7.90 -4.22
CA ILE A 118 -1.59 -8.34 -2.83
C ILE A 118 -1.91 -9.84 -2.83
N SER A 119 -1.22 -10.60 -1.98
CA SER A 119 -1.39 -12.02 -1.77
C SER A 119 -1.70 -12.28 -0.28
N ASP A 120 -1.60 -13.54 0.14
CA ASP A 120 -1.97 -13.95 1.49
C ASP A 120 -1.20 -13.18 2.57
N SER A 121 -1.88 -12.94 3.68
CA SER A 121 -1.26 -12.45 4.92
C SER A 121 -1.41 -13.45 6.05
N TYR A 122 -0.44 -13.41 6.96
CA TYR A 122 -0.33 -14.34 8.07
C TYR A 122 0.05 -13.62 9.36
N LEU A 123 -0.32 -14.21 10.50
CA LEU A 123 0.24 -13.86 11.80
C LEU A 123 1.35 -14.85 12.16
N ILE A 124 2.46 -14.30 12.66
CA ILE A 124 3.60 -15.03 13.23
C ILE A 124 3.64 -14.74 14.72
N VAL A 125 3.74 -15.77 15.57
CA VAL A 125 3.86 -15.56 17.02
C VAL A 125 5.21 -14.92 17.34
N ASN A 126 5.19 -13.72 17.91
CA ASN A 126 6.37 -13.00 18.37
C ASN A 126 6.01 -12.00 19.49
N GLU A 127 6.32 -12.39 20.73
CA GLU A 127 6.11 -11.57 21.93
C GLU A 127 7.27 -10.60 22.22
N LYS A 128 8.29 -10.56 21.34
CA LYS A 128 9.39 -9.61 21.46
C LYS A 128 8.96 -8.22 20.97
N ASN A 129 9.61 -7.20 21.52
CA ASN A 129 9.48 -5.81 21.07
C ASN A 129 10.15 -5.55 19.70
N THR A 130 10.74 -6.56 19.09
CA THR A 130 11.43 -6.49 17.80
C THR A 130 10.67 -7.32 16.79
N VAL A 131 10.71 -6.91 15.52
CA VAL A 131 10.13 -7.67 14.41
C VAL A 131 10.92 -8.97 14.20
N SER A 132 10.22 -10.05 13.89
CA SER A 132 10.77 -11.36 13.56
C SER A 132 11.50 -11.31 12.23
N ASP A 133 12.67 -11.93 12.17
CA ASP A 133 13.46 -12.18 10.96
C ASP A 133 13.25 -13.60 10.41
N ASP A 134 12.43 -14.42 11.07
CA ASP A 134 12.15 -15.80 10.71
C ASP A 134 10.91 -15.92 9.80
N PHE A 135 11.16 -15.96 8.49
CA PHE A 135 10.15 -16.15 7.44
C PHE A 135 9.60 -17.58 7.35
N ASP A 136 10.24 -18.55 8.02
CA ASP A 136 9.86 -19.96 8.00
C ASP A 136 9.15 -20.40 9.29
N SER A 137 9.00 -19.47 10.24
CA SER A 137 8.21 -19.62 11.45
C SER A 137 6.78 -20.09 11.16
N LYS A 138 6.13 -20.67 12.18
CA LYS A 138 4.74 -21.15 12.07
C LYS A 138 3.80 -19.98 11.75
N LYS A 139 3.10 -20.09 10.61
CA LYS A 139 2.16 -19.10 10.09
C LYS A 139 0.72 -19.44 10.46
N ILE A 140 -0.03 -18.44 10.92
CA ILE A 140 -1.48 -18.50 11.09
C ILE A 140 -2.10 -17.67 9.97
N LEU A 141 -2.90 -18.29 9.09
CA LEU A 141 -3.54 -17.59 7.98
C LEU A 141 -4.47 -16.50 8.52
N LEU A 142 -4.18 -15.25 8.18
CA LEU A 142 -4.98 -14.09 8.55
C LEU A 142 -5.96 -13.77 7.41
N ASN A 143 -5.42 -13.59 6.21
CA ASN A 143 -6.18 -13.30 5.01
C ASN A 143 -5.71 -14.17 3.84
N LYS A 144 -6.67 -14.84 3.18
CA LYS A 144 -6.42 -15.61 1.96
C LYS A 144 -6.80 -14.78 0.75
N VAL A 145 -5.93 -14.66 -0.25
CA VAL A 145 -6.24 -13.94 -1.47
C VAL A 145 -6.44 -14.92 -2.62
N ASP A 146 -7.69 -15.09 -3.03
CA ASP A 146 -8.11 -15.88 -4.20
C ASP A 146 -8.98 -15.08 -5.19
N THR A 147 -8.86 -13.76 -5.15
CA THR A 147 -9.58 -12.79 -5.98
C THR A 147 -8.74 -11.52 -6.15
N ASP A 148 -9.15 -10.63 -7.05
CA ASP A 148 -8.54 -9.32 -7.11
C ASP A 148 -8.76 -8.53 -5.81
N TYR A 149 -7.76 -7.72 -5.47
CA TYR A 149 -7.85 -6.65 -4.49
C TYR A 149 -7.67 -5.29 -5.17
N VAL A 150 -6.91 -5.23 -6.27
CA VAL A 150 -6.79 -4.03 -7.13
C VAL A 150 -7.24 -4.39 -8.54
N SER A 151 -8.18 -3.60 -9.11
CA SER A 151 -8.90 -3.95 -10.34
C SER A 151 -9.78 -5.20 -10.12
N PRO A 152 -10.68 -5.65 -11.01
CA PRO A 152 -10.63 -5.70 -12.49
C PRO A 152 -11.43 -4.58 -13.20
N TYR A 153 -11.57 -4.70 -14.52
CA TYR A 153 -12.35 -3.77 -15.36
C TYR A 153 -13.54 -4.46 -16.02
N HIS A 154 -14.75 -3.94 -15.80
CA HIS A 154 -15.95 -4.42 -16.48
C HIS A 154 -16.08 -3.75 -17.84
N ARG A 155 -16.27 -4.55 -18.90
CA ARG A 155 -16.49 -4.05 -20.27
C ARG A 155 -15.49 -2.98 -20.75
N LEU A 156 -14.23 -3.09 -20.32
CA LEU A 156 -13.12 -2.35 -20.91
C LEU A 156 -13.01 -2.74 -22.39
N ARG A 157 -13.31 -1.83 -23.31
CA ARG A 157 -13.43 -2.11 -24.74
C ARG A 157 -12.68 -1.09 -25.57
N ALA A 158 -12.05 -1.57 -26.64
CA ALA A 158 -11.55 -0.72 -27.70
C ALA A 158 -12.72 -0.10 -28.46
N VAL A 159 -12.63 1.19 -28.77
CA VAL A 159 -13.64 1.89 -29.59
C VAL A 159 -13.51 1.55 -31.07
N SER A 160 -12.31 1.19 -31.53
CA SER A 160 -12.02 0.86 -32.92
C SER A 160 -11.06 -0.34 -33.00
N ASN A 161 -10.90 -0.91 -34.19
CA ASN A 161 -9.98 -2.03 -34.45
C ASN A 161 -10.25 -3.25 -33.54
N ILE A 162 -11.52 -3.59 -33.37
CA ILE A 162 -11.95 -4.76 -32.60
C ILE A 162 -11.42 -6.03 -33.27
N ASP A 163 -10.64 -6.82 -32.54
CA ASP A 163 -9.92 -7.99 -33.05
C ASP A 163 -9.88 -9.18 -32.06
N GLY A 164 -10.70 -9.14 -31.01
CA GLY A 164 -10.82 -10.23 -30.04
C GLY A 164 -11.71 -11.38 -30.51
N ASP A 165 -11.54 -12.54 -29.88
CA ASP A 165 -12.28 -13.77 -30.23
C ASP A 165 -13.70 -13.81 -29.64
N ASP A 166 -14.01 -12.89 -28.72
CA ASP A 166 -15.34 -12.69 -28.12
C ASP A 166 -15.67 -11.18 -28.07
N PRO A 167 -15.95 -10.53 -29.22
CA PRO A 167 -16.15 -9.08 -29.28
C PRO A 167 -17.37 -8.59 -28.51
N ASP A 168 -18.33 -9.48 -28.22
CA ASP A 168 -19.58 -9.17 -27.53
C ASP A 168 -19.52 -9.50 -26.03
N SER A 169 -18.37 -9.91 -25.51
CA SER A 169 -18.17 -10.24 -24.09
C SER A 169 -18.67 -9.14 -23.14
N ASN A 170 -19.58 -9.52 -22.24
CA ASN A 170 -20.06 -8.72 -21.11
C ASN A 170 -19.28 -9.04 -19.82
N GLY A 171 -18.02 -9.46 -19.97
CA GLY A 171 -17.19 -9.93 -18.86
C GLY A 171 -16.29 -8.85 -18.27
N PHE A 172 -15.48 -9.30 -17.33
CA PHE A 172 -14.36 -8.55 -16.78
C PHE A 172 -13.05 -8.96 -17.47
N THR A 173 -12.04 -8.08 -17.37
CA THR A 173 -10.68 -8.29 -17.87
C THR A 173 -9.66 -7.66 -16.91
N GLY A 174 -8.41 -8.10 -16.96
CA GLY A 174 -7.37 -7.69 -16.01
C GLY A 174 -7.51 -8.34 -14.63
N GLY A 175 -6.65 -7.95 -13.69
CA GLY A 175 -6.64 -8.51 -12.33
C GLY A 175 -6.50 -10.05 -12.30
N TRP A 176 -7.51 -10.73 -11.79
CA TRP A 176 -7.66 -12.20 -11.71
C TRP A 176 -8.53 -12.77 -12.84
N HIS A 177 -9.10 -11.93 -13.69
CA HIS A 177 -9.99 -12.37 -14.74
C HIS A 177 -9.24 -12.88 -15.96
N THR A 178 -9.67 -14.05 -16.43
CA THR A 178 -9.18 -14.76 -17.62
C THR A 178 -10.09 -14.50 -18.81
N PHE A 179 -9.80 -15.13 -19.95
CA PHE A 179 -10.63 -15.02 -21.15
C PHE A 179 -12.11 -15.28 -20.85
N ASP A 180 -12.44 -16.38 -20.17
CA ASP A 180 -13.76 -16.64 -19.60
C ASP A 180 -13.68 -17.69 -18.47
N ASN A 181 -14.83 -18.14 -17.96
CA ASN A 181 -14.92 -19.13 -16.87
C ASN A 181 -14.52 -20.56 -17.28
N LYS A 182 -14.27 -20.82 -18.56
CA LYS A 182 -13.90 -22.15 -19.10
C LYS A 182 -12.45 -22.19 -19.58
N ARG A 183 -11.86 -21.03 -19.90
CA ARG A 183 -10.56 -20.85 -20.53
C ARG A 183 -9.73 -19.90 -19.68
N ASN A 184 -8.66 -20.44 -19.09
CA ASN A 184 -7.77 -19.74 -18.17
C ASN A 184 -6.71 -18.86 -18.87
N SER A 185 -6.97 -18.40 -20.08
CA SER A 185 -5.97 -17.62 -20.82
C SER A 185 -5.85 -16.21 -20.24
N PRO A 186 -4.62 -15.69 -20.10
CA PRO A 186 -4.38 -14.39 -19.49
C PRO A 186 -4.96 -13.26 -20.35
N THR A 187 -5.55 -12.27 -19.68
CA THR A 187 -6.05 -11.03 -20.27
C THR A 187 -5.19 -9.82 -19.89
N SER A 188 -4.16 -10.03 -19.09
CA SER A 188 -3.18 -9.01 -18.71
C SER A 188 -1.78 -9.62 -18.67
N LYS A 189 -0.77 -8.77 -18.89
CA LYS A 189 0.63 -9.14 -18.74
C LYS A 189 1.42 -8.02 -18.08
N MET A 190 2.41 -8.38 -17.29
CA MET A 190 3.32 -7.41 -16.69
C MET A 190 4.26 -6.82 -17.75
N GLU A 191 4.33 -5.49 -17.80
CA GLU A 191 5.31 -4.72 -18.59
C GLU A 191 6.58 -4.44 -17.79
N SER A 192 6.44 -4.05 -16.51
CA SER A 192 7.58 -3.74 -15.64
C SER A 192 7.30 -4.01 -14.17
N TYR A 193 8.36 -4.22 -13.40
CA TYR A 193 8.36 -4.35 -11.95
C TYR A 193 9.60 -3.68 -11.36
N GLN A 194 9.43 -2.92 -10.28
CA GLN A 194 10.51 -2.32 -9.51
C GLN A 194 10.20 -2.43 -8.01
N LEU A 195 11.22 -2.77 -7.22
CA LEU A 195 11.17 -2.76 -5.77
C LEU A 195 12.13 -1.71 -5.24
N PHE A 196 11.65 -0.86 -4.34
CA PHE A 196 12.44 0.10 -3.60
C PHE A 196 12.32 -0.18 -2.11
N LEU A 197 13.46 -0.20 -1.41
CA LEU A 197 13.54 -0.25 0.05
C LEU A 197 14.22 1.04 0.49
N ASP A 198 13.53 1.84 1.31
CA ASP A 198 13.98 3.18 1.72
C ASP A 198 14.46 4.03 0.52
N ASP A 199 13.62 4.08 -0.53
CA ASP A 199 13.84 4.79 -1.80
C ASP A 199 15.05 4.33 -2.66
N LYS A 200 15.73 3.25 -2.28
CA LYS A 200 16.77 2.62 -3.10
C LYS A 200 16.21 1.42 -3.85
N GLU A 201 16.50 1.28 -5.15
CA GLU A 201 16.04 0.15 -5.97
C GLU A 201 16.80 -1.14 -5.64
N TYR A 202 16.08 -2.26 -5.49
CA TYR A 202 16.62 -3.60 -5.22
C TYR A 202 16.18 -4.61 -6.28
N LYS A 203 17.16 -5.28 -6.90
CA LYS A 203 16.92 -6.26 -7.98
C LYS A 203 17.21 -7.70 -7.59
N LYS A 204 18.16 -7.91 -6.68
CA LYS A 204 18.61 -9.24 -6.27
C LYS A 204 17.68 -9.85 -5.23
N ASP A 205 17.43 -11.15 -5.33
CA ASP A 205 16.76 -11.89 -4.27
C ASP A 205 17.61 -11.90 -3.00
N GLY A 206 16.97 -11.98 -1.85
CA GLY A 206 17.64 -11.94 -0.56
C GLY A 206 16.78 -11.43 0.59
N LEU A 207 17.43 -11.32 1.74
CA LEU A 207 16.88 -10.77 2.97
C LEU A 207 17.34 -9.33 3.15
N TYR A 208 16.42 -8.47 3.57
CA TYR A 208 16.63 -7.04 3.73
C TYR A 208 15.85 -6.52 4.94
N GLU A 209 16.18 -5.30 5.35
CA GLU A 209 15.46 -4.54 6.37
C GLU A 209 15.14 -3.15 5.81
N ALA A 210 13.96 -2.60 6.10
CA ALA A 210 13.53 -1.28 5.62
C ALA A 210 12.46 -0.68 6.53
N ASP A 211 12.31 0.65 6.47
CA ASP A 211 11.18 1.38 7.08
C ASP A 211 10.08 1.63 6.04
N THR A 212 10.41 1.58 4.75
CA THR A 212 9.45 1.71 3.67
C THR A 212 9.77 0.73 2.55
N VAL A 213 8.74 -0.02 2.13
CA VAL A 213 8.80 -0.90 0.95
C VAL A 213 7.90 -0.30 -0.12
N LYS A 214 8.43 -0.04 -1.31
CA LYS A 214 7.65 0.48 -2.44
C LYS A 214 7.78 -0.46 -3.64
N ILE A 215 6.67 -1.00 -4.09
CA ILE A 215 6.59 -1.89 -5.27
C ILE A 215 5.83 -1.15 -6.36
N VAL A 216 6.48 -0.97 -7.52
CA VAL A 216 5.88 -0.35 -8.70
C VAL A 216 5.75 -1.41 -9.77
N THR A 217 4.52 -1.77 -10.13
CA THR A 217 4.24 -2.69 -11.24
C THR A 217 3.46 -1.97 -12.32
N THR A 218 3.78 -2.28 -13.58
CA THR A 218 2.99 -1.82 -14.73
C THR A 218 2.52 -3.03 -15.51
N ASN A 219 1.23 -3.08 -15.82
CA ASN A 219 0.55 -4.15 -16.51
C ASN A 219 -0.11 -3.62 -17.80
N LEU A 220 -0.15 -4.45 -18.83
CA LEU A 220 -0.84 -4.21 -20.08
C LEU A 220 -2.09 -5.09 -20.12
N VAL A 221 -3.26 -4.45 -20.16
CA VAL A 221 -4.57 -5.10 -20.04
C VAL A 221 -5.26 -5.14 -21.41
N GLN A 222 -5.75 -6.31 -21.80
CA GLN A 222 -6.58 -6.54 -22.99
C GLN A 222 -8.01 -6.07 -22.72
N GLY A 223 -8.67 -5.56 -23.74
CA GLY A 223 -10.10 -5.29 -23.68
C GLY A 223 -10.92 -6.56 -23.76
N THR A 224 -12.14 -6.52 -23.26
CA THR A 224 -13.08 -7.64 -23.39
C THR A 224 -13.39 -7.96 -24.85
N ASN A 225 -13.23 -6.99 -25.75
CA ASN A 225 -13.38 -7.14 -27.21
C ASN A 225 -12.05 -7.21 -27.99
N THR A 226 -10.91 -7.26 -27.31
CA THR A 226 -9.58 -7.47 -27.94
C THR A 226 -8.82 -8.66 -27.37
N LYS A 227 -9.34 -9.29 -26.30
CA LYS A 227 -8.82 -10.53 -25.74
C LYS A 227 -8.99 -11.70 -26.71
N LYS A 228 -8.02 -12.61 -26.68
CA LYS A 228 -8.00 -13.83 -27.51
C LYS A 228 -7.92 -15.07 -26.66
N VAL A 229 -8.47 -16.17 -27.16
CA VAL A 229 -8.56 -17.46 -26.49
C VAL A 229 -7.19 -18.02 -26.15
N ASP A 230 -6.15 -17.67 -26.89
CA ASP A 230 -4.77 -18.09 -26.66
C ASP A 230 -3.97 -17.14 -25.74
N GLY A 231 -4.61 -16.07 -25.23
CA GLY A 231 -3.98 -15.05 -24.39
C GLY A 231 -3.13 -14.04 -25.15
N THR A 232 -3.06 -14.10 -26.48
CA THR A 232 -2.28 -13.17 -27.32
C THR A 232 -2.99 -11.87 -27.66
N GLY A 233 -4.15 -11.64 -27.03
CA GLY A 233 -4.99 -10.48 -27.27
C GLY A 233 -4.25 -9.15 -27.14
N ARG A 234 -4.78 -8.15 -27.85
CA ARG A 234 -4.17 -6.83 -27.96
C ARG A 234 -4.46 -6.02 -26.70
N ALA A 235 -3.43 -5.51 -26.05
CA ALA A 235 -3.58 -4.63 -24.89
C ALA A 235 -4.06 -3.24 -25.31
N ILE A 236 -4.99 -2.69 -24.55
CA ILE A 236 -5.61 -1.37 -24.84
C ILE A 236 -5.54 -0.42 -23.64
N LEU A 237 -5.15 -0.92 -22.48
CA LEU A 237 -4.95 -0.14 -21.26
C LEU A 237 -3.59 -0.48 -20.64
N ARG A 238 -2.85 0.54 -20.23
CA ARG A 238 -1.70 0.40 -19.34
C ARG A 238 -2.14 0.76 -17.92
N GLU A 239 -1.98 -0.18 -17.00
CA GLU A 239 -2.29 -0.04 -15.58
C GLU A 239 -0.98 -0.02 -14.81
N LYS A 240 -0.70 1.09 -14.11
CA LYS A 240 0.42 1.17 -13.18
C LYS A 240 -0.12 1.14 -11.77
N ILE A 241 0.40 0.23 -10.95
CA ILE A 241 0.05 0.08 -9.54
C ILE A 241 1.29 0.34 -8.69
N ILE A 242 1.14 1.17 -7.66
CA ILE A 242 2.18 1.46 -6.68
C ILE A 242 1.68 1.00 -5.32
N TYR A 243 2.36 0.02 -4.72
CA TYR A 243 2.17 -0.38 -3.34
C TYR A 243 3.25 0.29 -2.49
N THR A 244 2.88 1.05 -1.47
CA THR A 244 3.82 1.59 -0.47
C THR A 244 3.46 1.05 0.90
N ILE A 245 4.30 0.16 1.43
CA ILE A 245 4.13 -0.47 2.73
C ILE A 245 4.99 0.24 3.78
N VAL A 246 4.35 0.64 4.88
CA VAL A 246 4.97 1.22 6.08
C VAL A 246 4.29 0.61 7.29
N ASP A 247 5.06 -0.02 8.18
CA ASP A 247 4.57 -0.67 9.39
C ASP A 247 3.39 -1.64 9.13
N GLY A 248 3.44 -2.39 8.03
CA GLY A 248 2.38 -3.32 7.63
C GLY A 248 1.13 -2.67 7.00
N ASN A 249 1.06 -1.35 6.89
CA ASN A 249 -0.02 -0.65 6.20
C ASN A 249 0.31 -0.52 4.72
N ILE A 250 -0.61 -0.90 3.84
CA ILE A 250 -0.41 -0.90 2.38
C ILE A 250 -1.14 0.29 1.77
N ASN A 251 -0.41 1.34 1.39
CA ASN A 251 -0.95 2.39 0.52
C ASN A 251 -0.93 1.91 -0.93
N VAL A 252 -2.01 2.16 -1.66
CA VAL A 252 -2.17 1.75 -3.06
C VAL A 252 -2.46 2.98 -3.92
N GLU A 253 -1.71 3.15 -4.99
CA GLU A 253 -2.00 4.13 -6.04
C GLU A 253 -2.12 3.43 -7.39
N VAL A 254 -3.07 3.88 -8.20
CA VAL A 254 -3.24 3.40 -9.59
C VAL A 254 -3.22 4.55 -10.58
N GLU A 255 -2.59 4.32 -11.72
CA GLU A 255 -2.67 5.16 -12.91
C GLU A 255 -3.13 4.31 -14.11
N LEU A 256 -4.24 4.70 -14.72
CA LEU A 256 -4.86 4.02 -15.84
C LEU A 256 -4.69 4.87 -17.10
N SER A 257 -3.91 4.38 -18.06
CA SER A 257 -3.56 5.09 -19.29
C SER A 257 -4.02 4.30 -20.52
N PRO A 258 -5.14 4.69 -21.16
CA PRO A 258 -5.57 4.06 -22.40
C PRO A 258 -4.51 4.20 -23.50
N LEU A 259 -4.22 3.09 -24.17
CA LEU A 259 -3.26 3.02 -25.29
C LEU A 259 -3.90 3.47 -26.61
N GLU A 260 -5.23 3.46 -26.64
CA GLU A 260 -6.14 3.97 -27.66
C GLU A 260 -7.43 4.44 -26.99
N ASP A 261 -8.40 4.91 -27.77
CA ASP A 261 -9.70 5.28 -27.24
C ASP A 261 -10.45 4.04 -26.74
N VAL A 262 -10.94 4.09 -25.51
CA VAL A 262 -11.62 2.97 -24.85
C VAL A 262 -12.96 3.40 -24.25
N THR A 263 -13.82 2.42 -24.02
CA THR A 263 -14.97 2.55 -23.12
C THR A 263 -14.84 1.60 -21.94
N LEU A 264 -15.45 1.91 -20.80
CA LEU A 264 -15.58 0.98 -19.68
C LEU A 264 -16.86 1.22 -18.88
N ASP A 265 -17.46 0.16 -18.35
CA ASP A 265 -18.72 0.25 -17.60
C ASP A 265 -18.42 0.44 -16.11
N ASP A 266 -17.64 -0.47 -15.53
CA ASP A 266 -17.38 -0.46 -14.09
C ASP A 266 -15.90 -0.61 -13.76
N TYR A 267 -15.52 0.10 -12.68
CA TYR A 267 -14.20 -0.02 -12.06
C TYR A 267 -14.32 0.22 -10.56
N TYR A 268 -13.98 -0.82 -9.79
CA TYR A 268 -14.12 -0.82 -8.33
C TYR A 268 -12.90 -0.26 -7.61
N PHE A 269 -11.75 -0.20 -8.31
CA PHE A 269 -10.43 0.10 -7.75
C PHE A 269 -10.00 -0.85 -6.63
N LEU A 270 -10.54 -0.70 -5.43
CA LEU A 270 -10.26 -1.58 -4.29
C LEU A 270 -11.45 -2.47 -3.95
N GLN A 271 -11.15 -3.73 -3.68
CA GLN A 271 -12.10 -4.73 -3.23
C GLN A 271 -11.43 -5.71 -2.26
N ALA A 272 -12.22 -6.49 -1.54
CA ALA A 272 -11.71 -7.52 -0.63
C ALA A 272 -12.66 -8.72 -0.63
N SER A 273 -12.10 -9.93 -0.51
CA SER A 273 -12.89 -11.08 -0.06
C SER A 273 -13.12 -10.95 1.44
N THR A 274 -14.32 -11.23 1.91
CA THR A 274 -14.59 -11.19 3.36
C THR A 274 -13.87 -12.33 4.08
N ASN A 275 -13.57 -13.45 3.42
CA ASN A 275 -12.79 -14.55 3.99
C ASN A 275 -13.23 -14.90 5.43
N ASN A 276 -12.29 -14.86 6.38
CA ASN A 276 -12.54 -15.06 7.81
C ASN A 276 -13.18 -13.83 8.49
N TYR A 277 -13.12 -12.65 7.88
CA TYR A 277 -13.73 -11.39 8.35
C TYR A 277 -15.23 -11.32 8.06
N ASN A 278 -15.98 -12.29 8.59
CA ASN A 278 -17.42 -12.43 8.36
C ASN A 278 -18.29 -12.01 9.56
N ASN A 279 -17.69 -11.48 10.63
CA ASN A 279 -18.42 -11.08 11.83
C ASN A 279 -19.16 -9.75 11.66
N GLY A 280 -18.54 -8.77 10.97
CA GLY A 280 -19.20 -7.50 10.71
C GLY A 280 -18.57 -6.63 9.63
N ILE A 281 -19.38 -5.72 9.07
CA ILE A 281 -19.00 -4.67 8.13
C ILE A 281 -19.32 -3.31 8.75
N ILE A 282 -18.35 -2.39 8.77
CA ILE A 282 -18.57 -1.00 9.17
C ILE A 282 -18.25 -0.07 7.98
N PRO A 283 -19.27 0.48 7.32
CA PRO A 283 -19.10 1.47 6.25
C PRO A 283 -19.03 2.89 6.83
N VAL A 284 -17.82 3.35 7.14
CA VAL A 284 -17.61 4.61 7.87
C VAL A 284 -18.00 5.80 7.02
N GLY A 285 -19.06 6.49 7.42
CA GLY A 285 -19.59 7.68 6.74
C GLY A 285 -20.80 7.41 5.85
N ASP A 286 -21.36 6.19 5.84
CA ASP A 286 -22.60 5.89 5.14
C ASP A 286 -23.84 6.09 6.05
N PRO A 287 -24.80 6.96 5.67
CA PRO A 287 -25.98 7.20 6.50
C PRO A 287 -27.01 6.07 6.47
N LEU A 288 -26.98 5.19 5.47
CA LEU A 288 -27.90 4.05 5.38
C LEU A 288 -27.53 2.96 6.38
N TYR A 289 -26.24 2.88 6.73
CA TYR A 289 -25.70 1.91 7.67
C TYR A 289 -24.82 2.60 8.72
N PRO A 290 -25.42 3.36 9.66
CA PRO A 290 -24.68 4.12 10.67
C PRO A 290 -24.02 3.23 11.74
N ASN A 291 -24.32 1.92 11.76
CA ASN A 291 -23.82 0.95 12.71
C ASN A 291 -23.23 -0.27 11.99
N GLU A 292 -22.48 -1.09 12.73
CA GLU A 292 -21.93 -2.36 12.24
C GLU A 292 -23.05 -3.28 11.71
N ILE A 293 -22.86 -3.78 10.50
CA ILE A 293 -23.73 -4.77 9.87
C ILE A 293 -23.21 -6.16 10.24
N LYS A 294 -24.02 -6.94 10.96
CA LYS A 294 -23.68 -8.31 11.39
C LYS A 294 -24.48 -9.35 10.62
N ASN A 295 -23.99 -10.59 10.61
CA ASN A 295 -24.67 -11.75 10.04
C ASN A 295 -25.13 -11.54 8.59
N PHE A 296 -24.34 -10.80 7.80
CA PHE A 296 -24.67 -10.47 6.42
C PHE A 296 -24.59 -11.72 5.54
N SER A 297 -25.70 -12.08 4.91
CA SER A 297 -25.81 -13.28 4.06
C SER A 297 -26.42 -12.98 2.68
N GLN A 298 -26.83 -11.74 2.46
CA GLN A 298 -27.43 -11.25 1.22
C GLN A 298 -26.61 -10.09 0.68
N ASP A 299 -26.85 -9.73 -0.58
CA ASP A 299 -26.26 -8.53 -1.17
C ASP A 299 -26.65 -7.27 -0.37
N ILE A 300 -25.69 -6.38 -0.16
CA ILE A 300 -25.88 -5.11 0.56
C ILE A 300 -25.36 -4.00 -0.33
N PHE A 301 -26.16 -2.96 -0.48
CA PHE A 301 -25.81 -1.77 -1.25
C PHE A 301 -25.91 -0.55 -0.34
N GLY A 302 -24.79 0.14 -0.18
CA GLY A 302 -24.72 1.42 0.52
C GLY A 302 -25.47 2.56 -0.17
N SER A 303 -25.25 3.76 0.35
CA SER A 303 -25.77 4.99 -0.22
C SER A 303 -24.96 5.42 -1.45
N ASN A 304 -25.59 6.21 -2.32
CA ASN A 304 -24.90 6.86 -3.44
C ASN A 304 -24.05 8.05 -2.97
N LYS A 305 -23.26 8.64 -3.88
CA LYS A 305 -22.30 9.69 -3.53
C LYS A 305 -22.92 10.99 -3.03
N GLU A 306 -24.19 11.25 -3.32
CA GLU A 306 -24.87 12.47 -2.88
C GLU A 306 -25.22 12.41 -1.39
N LYS A 307 -25.35 11.20 -0.85
CA LYS A 307 -25.76 10.93 0.53
C LYS A 307 -24.64 10.38 1.39
N SER A 308 -23.68 9.67 0.79
CA SER A 308 -22.61 8.97 1.50
C SER A 308 -21.29 9.72 1.41
N ASN A 309 -20.61 9.85 2.55
CA ASN A 309 -19.19 10.23 2.60
C ASN A 309 -18.31 8.99 2.87
N CYS A 310 -18.82 7.78 2.59
CA CYS A 310 -18.09 6.56 2.84
C CYS A 310 -16.79 6.50 2.05
N SER A 311 -15.69 6.48 2.79
CA SER A 311 -14.32 6.40 2.28
C SER A 311 -13.53 5.28 2.93
N LYS A 312 -14.17 4.52 3.83
CA LYS A 312 -13.52 3.44 4.58
C LYS A 312 -14.52 2.35 4.91
N LEU A 313 -14.14 1.13 4.60
CA LEU A 313 -14.87 -0.09 4.92
C LEU A 313 -14.02 -0.92 5.88
N ILE A 314 -14.60 -1.39 6.97
CA ILE A 314 -13.93 -2.23 7.96
C ILE A 314 -14.66 -3.57 8.01
N LEU A 315 -13.94 -4.65 7.79
CA LEU A 315 -14.39 -6.03 8.00
C LEU A 315 -13.78 -6.56 9.30
N SER A 316 -14.55 -7.32 10.09
CA SER A 316 -14.08 -7.91 11.36
C SER A 316 -14.28 -9.43 11.40
N ASP A 317 -13.38 -10.15 12.08
CA ASP A 317 -13.55 -11.56 12.49
C ASP A 317 -13.74 -11.71 14.02
N ALA A 318 -14.11 -10.60 14.68
CA ALA A 318 -14.14 -10.36 16.13
C ALA A 318 -12.77 -10.14 16.82
N ALA A 319 -11.66 -10.66 16.29
CA ALA A 319 -10.32 -10.48 16.87
C ALA A 319 -9.40 -9.57 16.02
N ASN A 320 -9.62 -9.54 14.71
CA ASN A 320 -8.82 -8.89 13.70
C ASN A 320 -9.71 -8.03 12.79
N TYR A 321 -9.09 -7.08 12.09
CA TYR A 321 -9.79 -6.15 11.21
C TYR A 321 -9.11 -6.03 9.86
N LEU A 322 -9.85 -6.24 8.76
CA LEU A 322 -9.41 -5.80 7.44
C LEU A 322 -10.05 -4.45 7.13
N ILE A 323 -9.22 -3.42 7.05
CA ILE A 323 -9.64 -2.06 6.70
C ILE A 323 -9.24 -1.79 5.25
N MET A 324 -10.21 -1.35 4.45
CA MET A 324 -9.99 -0.86 3.10
C MET A 324 -10.46 0.59 3.03
N GLY A 325 -9.59 1.50 2.58
CA GLY A 325 -9.89 2.92 2.50
C GLY A 325 -9.57 3.53 1.15
N LEU A 326 -10.26 4.62 0.84
CA LEU A 326 -10.16 5.40 -0.38
C LEU A 326 -9.82 6.85 -0.04
N ASP A 327 -9.00 7.50 -0.84
CA ASP A 327 -8.83 8.96 -0.81
C ASP A 327 -9.86 9.61 -1.76
N PRO A 328 -10.96 10.19 -1.23
CA PRO A 328 -11.98 10.79 -2.07
C PRO A 328 -11.54 12.12 -2.70
N THR A 329 -10.36 12.64 -2.36
CA THR A 329 -9.84 13.91 -2.87
C THR A 329 -8.87 13.73 -4.04
N TYR A 330 -8.53 12.48 -4.39
CA TYR A 330 -7.54 12.16 -5.42
C TYR A 330 -8.13 11.48 -6.65
N GLY A 331 -8.00 12.14 -7.80
CA GLY A 331 -8.44 11.62 -9.10
C GLY A 331 -9.91 11.17 -9.10
N ILE A 332 -10.17 9.96 -9.55
CA ILE A 332 -11.52 9.38 -9.66
C ILE A 332 -12.06 8.84 -8.32
N GLY A 333 -11.32 8.99 -7.22
CA GLY A 333 -11.76 8.59 -5.87
C GLY A 333 -12.96 9.38 -5.35
N ASN A 334 -13.27 10.53 -5.96
CA ASN A 334 -14.44 11.37 -5.63
C ASN A 334 -15.76 10.85 -6.22
N TYR A 335 -15.76 9.66 -6.85
CA TYR A 335 -16.92 9.04 -7.50
C TYR A 335 -17.53 9.90 -8.62
N GLU A 336 -16.75 10.73 -9.33
CA GLU A 336 -17.28 11.58 -10.41
C GLU A 336 -18.01 10.80 -11.51
N TYR A 337 -17.61 9.53 -11.71
CA TYR A 337 -18.20 8.61 -12.69
C TYR A 337 -19.22 7.61 -12.09
N ASN A 338 -19.52 7.71 -10.79
CA ASN A 338 -20.61 6.98 -10.14
C ASN A 338 -21.52 7.96 -9.37
N LYS A 339 -22.52 8.50 -10.05
CA LYS A 339 -23.43 9.50 -9.46
C LYS A 339 -24.61 8.87 -8.72
N ASN A 340 -25.20 7.82 -9.31
CA ASN A 340 -26.51 7.32 -8.91
C ASN A 340 -26.47 5.98 -8.19
N ASN A 341 -25.42 5.17 -8.41
CA ASN A 341 -25.29 3.85 -7.80
C ASN A 341 -24.68 3.96 -6.41
N SER A 342 -24.76 2.87 -5.64
CA SER A 342 -24.04 2.78 -4.39
C SER A 342 -22.54 2.96 -4.60
N ILE A 343 -21.87 3.69 -3.70
CA ILE A 343 -20.42 3.89 -3.75
C ILE A 343 -19.61 2.73 -3.15
N TRP A 344 -20.29 1.84 -2.45
CA TRP A 344 -19.74 0.57 -1.98
C TRP A 344 -20.82 -0.51 -1.92
N PHE A 345 -20.45 -1.77 -2.02
CA PHE A 345 -21.41 -2.85 -1.88
C PHE A 345 -20.75 -4.14 -1.43
N TYR A 346 -21.52 -4.98 -0.76
CA TYR A 346 -21.19 -6.36 -0.47
C TYR A 346 -22.03 -7.28 -1.34
N LYS A 347 -21.40 -8.34 -1.85
CA LYS A 347 -22.07 -9.40 -2.59
C LYS A 347 -22.03 -10.69 -1.79
N GLN A 348 -23.16 -11.40 -1.77
CA GLN A 348 -23.35 -12.64 -1.01
C GLN A 348 -22.34 -13.76 -1.33
N TYR A 349 -21.63 -13.66 -2.46
CA TYR A 349 -20.47 -14.50 -2.77
C TYR A 349 -19.18 -14.02 -2.08
N VAL A 350 -19.31 -13.44 -0.88
CA VAL A 350 -18.22 -13.07 0.04
C VAL A 350 -17.24 -12.01 -0.48
N LYS A 351 -17.72 -10.99 -1.22
CA LYS A 351 -16.86 -9.88 -1.67
C LYS A 351 -17.42 -8.50 -1.34
N LEU A 352 -16.52 -7.59 -0.97
CA LEU A 352 -16.79 -6.20 -0.64
C LEU A 352 -16.05 -5.30 -1.63
N TYR A 353 -16.72 -4.25 -2.09
CA TYR A 353 -16.25 -3.39 -3.17
C TYR A 353 -16.43 -1.92 -2.82
N PHE A 354 -15.49 -1.08 -3.23
CA PHE A 354 -15.82 0.30 -3.64
C PHE A 354 -16.34 0.31 -5.08
N ASN A 355 -16.95 1.42 -5.50
CA ASN A 355 -17.57 1.52 -6.83
C ASN A 355 -17.29 2.88 -7.49
N LEU A 356 -16.07 3.09 -7.97
CA LEU A 356 -15.61 4.40 -8.45
C LEU A 356 -16.21 4.78 -9.80
N ILE A 357 -16.32 3.82 -10.70
CA ILE A 357 -16.97 3.98 -12.01
C ILE A 357 -18.12 2.97 -12.06
N ALA A 358 -19.33 3.47 -12.35
CA ALA A 358 -20.53 2.66 -12.49
C ALA A 358 -21.41 3.22 -13.61
N LYS A 359 -21.33 2.61 -14.80
CA LYS A 359 -21.84 3.18 -16.07
C LYS A 359 -22.64 2.19 -16.93
N GLU A 360 -23.43 1.33 -16.29
CA GLU A 360 -24.21 0.26 -16.95
C GLU A 360 -24.99 0.70 -18.20
N ASP A 361 -25.66 1.87 -18.19
CA ASP A 361 -26.48 2.35 -19.32
C ASP A 361 -25.71 3.20 -20.35
N SER A 362 -24.53 3.72 -19.99
CA SER A 362 -23.77 4.63 -20.83
C SER A 362 -22.28 4.55 -20.49
N PRO A 363 -21.54 3.63 -21.13
CA PRO A 363 -20.13 3.36 -20.82
C PRO A 363 -19.30 4.64 -20.81
N LEU A 364 -18.38 4.76 -19.84
CA LEU A 364 -17.45 5.87 -19.80
C LEU A 364 -16.50 5.78 -21.00
N TYR A 365 -16.58 6.74 -21.91
CA TYR A 365 -15.57 6.93 -22.95
C TYR A 365 -14.34 7.64 -22.38
N VAL A 366 -13.16 7.04 -22.59
CA VAL A 366 -11.88 7.59 -22.18
C VAL A 366 -10.98 7.69 -23.40
N LYS A 367 -10.64 8.92 -23.76
CA LYS A 367 -9.75 9.22 -24.89
C LYS A 367 -8.31 8.78 -24.61
N LYS A 368 -7.60 8.32 -25.64
CA LYS A 368 -6.16 8.10 -25.59
C LYS A 368 -5.43 9.34 -25.07
N GLY A 369 -4.50 9.14 -24.13
CA GLY A 369 -3.72 10.21 -23.52
C GLY A 369 -4.33 10.80 -22.26
N THR A 370 -5.60 10.50 -21.94
CA THR A 370 -6.16 10.74 -20.61
C THR A 370 -5.55 9.76 -19.61
N VAL A 371 -5.35 10.20 -18.37
CA VAL A 371 -4.91 9.34 -17.27
C VAL A 371 -5.93 9.41 -16.15
N LEU A 372 -6.55 8.28 -15.81
CA LEU A 372 -7.39 8.17 -14.60
C LEU A 372 -6.50 7.74 -13.44
N LYS A 373 -6.71 8.31 -12.24
CA LYS A 373 -5.91 8.01 -11.06
C LYS A 373 -6.81 7.75 -9.86
N ALA A 374 -6.42 6.82 -8.99
CA ALA A 374 -7.05 6.63 -7.70
C ALA A 374 -5.99 6.26 -6.65
N ARG A 375 -6.31 6.52 -5.38
CA ARG A 375 -5.48 6.18 -4.24
C ARG A 375 -6.35 5.66 -3.11
N GLY A 376 -5.83 4.68 -2.40
CA GLY A 376 -6.47 4.10 -1.23
C GLY A 376 -5.47 3.29 -0.43
N TYR A 377 -5.95 2.44 0.47
CA TYR A 377 -5.08 1.64 1.33
C TYR A 377 -5.77 0.39 1.86
N TYR A 378 -4.95 -0.55 2.31
CA TYR A 378 -5.33 -1.68 3.16
C TYR A 378 -4.56 -1.65 4.48
N GLN A 379 -5.23 -2.06 5.55
CA GLN A 379 -4.64 -2.33 6.85
C GLN A 379 -5.25 -3.63 7.39
N PHE A 380 -4.42 -4.45 8.02
CA PHE A 380 -4.78 -5.75 8.59
C PHE A 380 -4.74 -5.73 10.10
#